data_AF-B0FRB1-F1
#
_entry.id   AF-B0FRB1-F1
#
_cell.length_a   1.000
_cell.length_b   1.000
_cell.length_c   1.000
_cell.angle_alpha   90.00
_cell.angle_beta   90.00
_cell.angle_gamma   90.00
#
_symmetry.space_group_name_H-M   'P 1'
#
loop_
_entity.id
_entity.type
_entity.pdbx_description
1 polymer ?
#
loop_
_entity_poly.entity_id
_entity_poly.type
_entity_poly.pdbx_seq_one_letter_code
_entity_poly.pdbx_strand_id
1 'polypeptide(L)'
;LIERDGSDVRCANGDQPIFAKPDKIVGVIGAAASSVSIMVANILRLFKIPQISYASTAPELSDNTRYDFFSRVVPPDSYQAQAMLDIVTAMGWNFVSTLASEGNYGESGVEAFVQISREMGGVCIAQS
;
A
#
# COMPACT_ATOMS: atom_id res chain seq x y z
N LEU A 1 -15.44 12.41 -16.00
CA LEU A 1 -16.55 12.63 -15.03
C LEU A 1 -17.83 12.47 -15.82
N ILE A 2 -18.66 11.49 -15.46
CA ILE A 2 -19.90 11.19 -16.17
C ILE A 2 -20.87 12.34 -15.92
N GLU A 3 -21.24 13.08 -16.96
CA GLU A 3 -22.35 14.04 -16.87
C GLU A 3 -23.64 13.23 -16.79
N ARG A 4 -24.44 13.47 -15.75
CA ARG A 4 -25.77 12.85 -15.64
C ARG A 4 -26.72 13.60 -16.58
N ASP A 5 -27.34 12.87 -17.50
CA ASP A 5 -28.49 13.37 -18.26
C ASP A 5 -29.69 13.51 -17.31
N GLY A 6 -30.12 14.75 -17.10
CA GLY A 6 -31.21 15.11 -16.19
C GLY A 6 -32.53 15.41 -16.89
N SER A 7 -32.61 15.18 -18.20
CA SER A 7 -33.77 15.53 -19.04
C SER A 7 -35.08 14.85 -18.61
N ASP A 8 -34.99 13.69 -17.96
CA ASP A 8 -36.14 12.90 -17.49
C ASP A 8 -36.57 13.19 -16.03
N VAL A 9 -35.85 14.05 -15.30
CA VAL A 9 -36.14 14.32 -13.88
C VAL A 9 -36.96 15.61 -13.75
N ARG A 10 -38.11 15.55 -13.07
CA ARG A 10 -38.96 16.71 -12.79
C ARG A 10 -39.38 16.71 -11.33
N CYS A 11 -39.36 17.89 -10.69
CA CYS A 11 -39.88 18.05 -9.34
C CYS A 11 -41.41 18.09 -9.37
N ALA A 12 -42.07 17.56 -8.32
CA ALA A 12 -43.53 17.48 -8.24
C ALA A 12 -44.22 18.86 -8.25
N ASN A 13 -43.49 19.91 -7.87
CA ASN A 13 -43.93 21.30 -7.87
C ASN A 13 -43.65 22.05 -9.19
N GLY A 14 -43.04 21.38 -10.19
CA GLY A 14 -42.70 21.98 -11.48
C GLY A 14 -41.36 22.71 -11.52
N ASP A 15 -40.63 22.81 -10.41
CA ASP A 15 -39.30 23.41 -10.36
C ASP A 15 -38.27 22.54 -11.10
N GLN A 16 -37.16 23.18 -11.52
CA GLN A 16 -36.03 22.44 -12.07
C GLN A 16 -35.32 21.63 -10.97
N PRO A 17 -34.97 20.35 -11.23
CA PRO A 17 -34.21 19.54 -10.29
C PRO A 17 -32.84 20.16 -9.99
N ILE A 18 -32.50 20.25 -8.70
CA ILE A 18 -31.19 20.71 -8.25
C ILE A 18 -30.23 19.51 -8.24
N PHE A 19 -29.32 19.46 -9.21
CA PHE A 19 -28.22 18.50 -9.20
C PHE A 19 -27.01 19.13 -8.51
N ALA A 20 -26.82 18.82 -7.23
CA ALA A 20 -25.59 19.19 -6.54
C ALA A 20 -24.42 18.45 -7.18
N LYS A 21 -23.43 19.20 -7.67
CA LYS A 21 -22.17 18.60 -8.12
C LYS A 21 -21.48 18.00 -6.88
N PRO A 22 -21.08 16.72 -6.90
CA PRO A 22 -20.36 16.14 -5.79
C PRO A 22 -19.07 16.92 -5.55
N ASP A 23 -18.73 17.09 -4.27
CA ASP A 23 -17.49 17.75 -3.87
C ASP A 23 -16.28 17.01 -4.47
N LYS A 24 -15.26 17.79 -4.82
CA LYS A 24 -14.01 17.21 -5.34
C LYS A 24 -13.30 16.47 -4.21
N ILE A 25 -12.94 15.22 -4.46
CA ILE A 25 -12.05 14.47 -3.57
C ILE A 25 -10.66 15.11 -3.64
N VAL A 26 -10.18 15.58 -2.49
CA VAL A 26 -8.85 16.22 -2.35
C VAL A 26 -7.78 15.28 -1.80
N GLY A 27 -8.18 14.11 -1.31
CA GLY A 27 -7.28 13.09 -0.78
C GLY A 27 -8.03 11.82 -0.37
N VAL A 28 -7.30 10.73 -0.21
CA VAL A 28 -7.82 9.41 0.20
C VAL A 28 -7.03 8.90 1.39
N ILE A 29 -7.72 8.42 2.42
CA ILE A 29 -7.09 7.71 3.54
C ILE A 29 -7.26 6.21 3.33
N GLY A 30 -6.16 5.46 3.41
CA GLY A 30 -6.10 4.03 3.10
C GLY A 30 -5.22 3.72 1.88
N ALA A 31 -5.31 2.53 1.30
CA ALA A 31 -5.97 1.35 1.87
C ALA A 31 -5.13 0.73 3.00
N ALA A 32 -5.59 -0.38 3.58
CA ALA A 32 -4.85 -1.11 4.60
C ALA A 32 -3.83 -2.08 3.97
N ALA A 33 -4.31 -3.03 3.16
CA ALA A 33 -3.45 -4.00 2.48
C ALA A 33 -2.56 -3.32 1.43
N SER A 34 -1.26 -3.64 1.45
CA SER A 34 -0.28 -3.00 0.57
C SER A 34 -0.60 -3.16 -0.92
N SER A 35 -1.01 -4.36 -1.35
CA SER A 35 -1.44 -4.63 -2.73
C SER A 35 -2.61 -3.74 -3.15
N VAL A 36 -3.60 -3.57 -2.29
CA VAL A 36 -4.75 -2.69 -2.54
C VAL A 36 -4.31 -1.23 -2.59
N SER A 37 -3.44 -0.79 -1.68
CA SER A 37 -2.90 0.57 -1.70
C SER A 37 -2.15 0.88 -2.98
N ILE A 38 -1.38 -0.08 -3.52
CA ILE A 38 -0.70 0.05 -4.81
C ILE A 38 -1.71 0.22 -5.95
N MET A 39 -2.77 -0.61 -5.98
CA MET A 39 -3.83 -0.49 -6.99
C MET A 39 -4.52 0.87 -6.95
N VAL A 40 -4.84 1.36 -5.74
CA VAL A 40 -5.49 2.67 -5.55
C VAL A 40 -4.54 3.81 -5.94
N ALA A 41 -3.27 3.76 -5.53
CA ALA A 41 -2.28 4.79 -5.84
C ALA A 41 -2.05 4.92 -7.36
N ASN A 42 -2.04 3.80 -8.08
CA ASN A 42 -1.91 3.79 -9.54
C ASN A 42 -3.05 4.52 -10.27
N ILE A 43 -4.25 4.55 -9.68
CA ILE A 43 -5.39 5.29 -10.23
C ILE A 43 -5.32 6.76 -9.78
N LEU A 44 -5.12 7.00 -8.48
CA LEU A 44 -5.16 8.35 -7.91
C LEU A 44 -4.06 9.27 -8.45
N ARG A 45 -2.89 8.73 -8.78
CA ARG A 45 -1.79 9.51 -9.37
C ARG A 45 -2.17 10.16 -10.71
N LEU A 46 -3.05 9.53 -11.50
CA LEU A 46 -3.54 10.10 -12.77
C LEU A 46 -4.33 11.40 -12.55
N PHE A 47 -4.94 11.53 -11.38
CA PHE A 47 -5.73 12.70 -10.98
C PHE A 47 -5.01 13.60 -9.98
N LYS A 48 -3.74 13.29 -9.63
CA LYS A 48 -2.93 14.01 -8.64
C LYS A 48 -3.62 14.10 -7.27
N ILE A 49 -4.31 13.03 -6.87
CA ILE A 49 -4.98 12.95 -5.58
C ILE A 49 -4.06 12.23 -4.59
N PRO A 50 -3.63 12.87 -3.48
CA PRO A 50 -2.79 12.23 -2.49
C PRO A 50 -3.53 11.11 -1.76
N GLN A 51 -2.83 10.00 -1.53
CA GLN A 51 -3.27 8.87 -0.72
C GLN A 51 -2.41 8.74 0.53
N ILE A 52 -3.01 8.60 1.70
CA ILE A 52 -2.30 8.36 2.97
C ILE A 52 -2.77 7.05 3.58
N SER A 53 -1.92 6.02 3.54
CA SER A 53 -2.22 4.73 4.17
C SER A 53 -1.85 4.73 5.66
N TYR A 54 -2.69 4.06 6.46
CA TYR A 54 -2.44 3.83 7.87
C TYR A 54 -1.83 2.45 8.18
N ALA A 55 -1.72 1.54 7.21
CA ALA A 55 -1.28 0.16 7.45
C ALA A 55 -0.49 -0.51 6.32
N SER A 56 -0.34 0.13 5.15
CA SER A 56 0.42 -0.48 4.04
C SER A 56 1.92 -0.29 4.23
N THR A 57 2.61 -1.37 4.57
CA THR A 57 4.02 -1.36 4.97
C THR A 57 4.98 -1.92 3.90
N ALA A 58 4.49 -2.41 2.76
CA ALA A 58 5.34 -2.99 1.72
C ALA A 58 6.51 -2.05 1.34
N PRO A 59 7.76 -2.56 1.21
CA PRO A 59 8.92 -1.71 0.94
C PRO A 59 8.81 -0.88 -0.35
N GLU A 60 8.23 -1.47 -1.40
CA GLU A 60 8.08 -0.85 -2.73
C GLU A 60 7.28 0.46 -2.74
N LEU A 61 6.36 0.65 -1.79
CA LEU A 61 5.59 1.88 -1.63
C LEU A 61 6.45 3.08 -1.17
N SER A 62 7.74 2.87 -0.90
CA SER A 62 8.70 3.93 -0.61
C SER A 62 9.36 4.52 -1.87
N ASP A 63 9.10 3.95 -3.05
CA ASP A 63 9.60 4.48 -4.32
C ASP A 63 8.78 5.69 -4.78
N ASN A 64 9.28 6.88 -4.44
CA ASN A 64 8.66 8.16 -4.79
C ASN A 64 8.65 8.45 -6.30
N THR A 65 9.41 7.71 -7.12
CA THR A 65 9.36 7.85 -8.58
C THR A 65 8.16 7.12 -9.19
N ARG A 66 7.67 6.08 -8.50
CA ARG A 66 6.51 5.28 -8.90
C ARG A 66 5.22 5.73 -8.21
N TYR A 67 5.32 6.12 -6.94
CA TYR A 67 4.22 6.45 -6.04
C TYR A 67 4.30 7.88 -5.51
N ASP A 68 4.46 8.85 -6.41
CA ASP A 68 4.63 10.28 -6.14
C ASP A 68 3.48 10.95 -5.36
N PHE A 69 2.28 10.38 -5.38
CA PHE A 69 1.10 10.83 -4.62
C PHE A 69 0.73 9.89 -3.45
N PHE A 70 1.62 8.97 -3.07
CA PHE A 70 1.40 8.07 -1.93
C PHE A 70 2.19 8.54 -0.71
N SER A 71 1.60 8.37 0.46
CA SER A 71 2.26 8.53 1.76
C SER A 71 1.68 7.53 2.73
N ARG A 72 2.39 7.30 3.83
CA ARG A 72 1.92 6.44 4.92
C ARG A 72 2.43 6.93 6.27
N VAL A 73 1.70 6.61 7.32
CA VAL A 73 2.07 6.95 8.71
C VAL A 73 2.78 5.81 9.45
N VAL A 74 3.05 4.71 8.75
CA VAL A 74 3.75 3.52 9.25
C VAL A 74 5.08 3.32 8.50
N PRO A 75 6.12 2.76 9.15
CA PRO A 75 7.40 2.53 8.48
C PRO A 75 7.32 1.39 7.44
N PRO A 76 8.27 1.32 6.49
CA PRO A 76 8.42 0.16 5.61
C PRO A 76 8.76 -1.13 6.37
N ASP A 77 8.33 -2.27 5.81
CA ASP A 77 8.65 -3.61 6.32
C ASP A 77 10.16 -3.91 6.30
N SER A 78 11.00 -3.13 5.61
CA SER A 78 12.45 -3.28 5.68
C SER A 78 12.99 -3.10 7.11
N TYR A 79 12.37 -2.22 7.91
CA TYR A 79 12.72 -2.08 9.33
C TYR A 79 12.25 -3.28 10.16
N GLN A 80 11.07 -3.82 9.86
CA GLN A 80 10.57 -5.03 10.53
C GLN A 80 11.42 -6.26 10.16
N ALA A 81 11.84 -6.37 8.90
CA ALA A 81 12.74 -7.40 8.41
C ALA A 81 14.10 -7.36 9.11
N GLN A 82 14.68 -6.17 9.29
CA GLN A 82 15.90 -6.00 10.08
C GLN A 82 15.70 -6.49 11.51
N ALA A 83 14.61 -6.06 12.18
CA ALA A 83 14.32 -6.47 13.54
C ALA A 83 14.12 -8.00 13.68
N MET A 84 13.50 -8.64 12.69
CA MET A 84 13.38 -10.11 12.66
C MET A 84 14.75 -10.78 12.56
N LEU A 85 15.66 -10.27 11.74
CA LEU A 85 17.02 -10.82 11.63
C LEU A 85 17.80 -10.63 12.94
N ASP A 86 17.67 -9.47 13.58
CA ASP A 86 18.32 -9.20 14.86
C ASP A 86 17.87 -10.21 15.93
N ILE A 87 16.57 -10.57 15.93
CA ILE A 87 16.03 -11.61 16.82
C ILE A 87 16.61 -12.99 16.48
N VAL A 88 16.62 -13.39 15.20
CA VAL A 88 17.19 -14.67 14.75
C VAL A 88 18.64 -14.81 15.20
N THR A 89 19.45 -13.77 15.00
CA THR A 89 20.86 -13.72 15.41
C THR A 89 21.01 -13.76 16.93
N ALA A 90 20.21 -12.99 17.67
CA ALA A 90 20.24 -12.97 19.14
C ALA A 90 19.89 -14.33 19.75
N MET A 91 19.04 -15.11 19.07
CA MET A 91 18.65 -16.47 19.48
C MET A 91 19.66 -17.54 19.07
N GLY A 92 20.69 -17.18 18.30
CA GLY A 92 21.70 -18.12 17.78
C GLY A 92 21.16 -19.08 16.72
N TRP A 93 20.05 -18.73 16.04
CA TRP A 93 19.50 -19.53 14.96
C TRP A 93 20.26 -19.26 13.65
N ASN A 94 20.66 -20.34 12.97
CA ASN A 94 21.47 -20.25 11.75
C ASN A 94 20.85 -20.98 10.54
N PHE A 95 19.70 -21.63 10.71
CA PHE A 95 18.96 -22.30 9.64
C PHE A 95 17.46 -22.09 9.85
N VAL A 96 16.83 -21.27 9.00
CA VAL A 96 15.43 -20.85 9.14
C VAL A 96 14.68 -21.08 7.83
N SER A 97 13.34 -21.18 7.92
CA SER A 97 12.45 -21.19 6.75
C SER A 97 11.57 -19.94 6.78
N THR A 98 11.21 -19.43 5.60
CA THR A 98 10.31 -18.29 5.46
C THR A 98 8.96 -18.73 4.91
N LEU A 99 7.89 -18.12 5.40
CA LEU A 99 6.54 -18.23 4.84
C LEU A 99 5.97 -16.81 4.68
N ALA A 100 5.38 -16.54 3.53
CA ALA A 100 4.74 -15.26 3.22
C ALA A 100 3.25 -15.45 2.95
N SER A 101 2.45 -14.46 3.32
CA SER A 101 1.14 -14.27 2.70
C SER A 101 1.35 -13.81 1.26
N GLU A 102 0.53 -14.32 0.34
CA GLU A 102 0.58 -13.94 -1.07
C GLU A 102 0.37 -12.43 -1.27
N GLY A 103 1.19 -11.83 -2.12
CA GLY A 103 1.14 -10.41 -2.49
C GLY A 103 2.16 -9.50 -1.79
N ASN A 104 2.15 -8.22 -2.18
CA ASN A 104 3.24 -7.24 -1.93
C ASN A 104 3.61 -7.02 -0.46
N TYR A 105 2.72 -7.30 0.50
CA TYR A 105 3.08 -7.18 1.91
C TYR A 105 3.98 -8.35 2.34
N GLY A 106 3.51 -9.58 2.15
CA GLY A 106 4.21 -10.77 2.65
C GLY A 106 5.45 -11.08 1.82
N GLU A 107 5.33 -11.10 0.49
CA GLU A 107 6.42 -11.48 -0.41
C GLU A 107 7.58 -10.49 -0.35
N SER A 108 7.31 -9.20 -0.47
CA SER A 108 8.35 -8.17 -0.41
C SER A 108 8.94 -8.02 0.99
N GLY A 109 8.18 -8.31 2.05
CA GLY A 109 8.68 -8.39 3.42
C GLY A 109 9.67 -9.54 3.61
N VAL A 110 9.35 -10.74 3.08
CA VAL A 110 10.26 -11.88 3.08
C VAL A 110 11.48 -11.62 2.21
N GLU A 111 11.32 -11.01 1.03
CA GLU A 111 12.44 -10.63 0.17
C GLU A 111 13.40 -9.67 0.89
N ALA A 112 12.87 -8.66 1.60
CA ALA A 112 13.68 -7.76 2.42
C ALA A 112 14.45 -8.53 3.51
N PHE A 113 13.81 -9.47 4.22
CA PHE A 113 14.48 -10.30 5.21
C PHE A 113 15.60 -11.16 4.59
N VAL A 114 15.33 -11.81 3.46
CA VAL A 114 16.31 -12.63 2.72
C VAL A 114 17.51 -11.78 2.31
N GLN A 115 17.28 -10.58 1.79
CA GLN A 115 18.34 -9.69 1.34
C GLN A 115 19.22 -9.23 2.51
N ILE A 116 18.62 -8.75 3.60
CA ILE A 116 19.36 -8.32 4.80
C ILE A 116 20.13 -9.50 5.41
N SER A 117 19.52 -10.68 5.47
CA SER A 117 20.17 -11.91 5.97
C SER A 117 21.39 -12.29 5.13
N ARG A 118 21.34 -12.10 3.81
CA ARG A 118 22.48 -12.35 2.91
C ARG A 118 23.60 -11.34 3.12
N GLU A 119 23.26 -10.07 3.33
CA GLU A 119 24.23 -8.99 3.55
C GLU A 119 24.96 -9.14 4.90
N MET A 120 24.23 -9.52 5.96
CA MET A 120 24.82 -9.75 7.28
C MET A 120 25.60 -11.07 7.35
N GLY A 121 25.11 -12.12 6.68
CA GLY A 121 25.64 -13.47 6.77
C GLY A 121 25.28 -14.19 8.08
N GLY A 122 25.68 -15.45 8.20
CA GLY A 122 25.49 -16.25 9.43
C GLY A 122 24.13 -16.93 9.59
N VAL A 123 23.15 -16.63 8.73
CA VAL A 123 21.84 -17.27 8.69
C VAL A 123 21.60 -17.86 7.30
N CYS A 124 21.32 -19.17 7.25
CA CYS A 124 20.91 -19.89 6.05
C CYS A 124 19.39 -19.95 5.98
N ILE A 125 18.82 -19.69 4.79
CA ILE A 125 17.39 -19.76 4.55
C ILE A 125 17.11 -21.01 3.70
N ALA A 126 16.29 -21.92 4.24
CA ALA A 126 15.86 -23.12 3.52
C ALA A 126 15.02 -22.76 2.28
N GLN A 127 15.27 -23.44 1.17
CA GLN A 127 14.43 -23.39 -0.03
C GLN A 127 13.56 -24.65 -0.09
N SER A 128 12.27 -24.45 -0.35
CA SER A 128 11.31 -25.50 -0.70
C SER A 128 11.24 -25.73 -2.19
#